data_AF-A0A846MFM0-F1
#
_entry.id   AF-A0A846MFM0-F1
#
_cell.length_a   1.000
_cell.length_b   1.000
_cell.length_c   1.000
_cell.angle_alpha   90.00
_cell.angle_beta   90.00
_cell.angle_gamma   90.00
#
_symmetry.space_group_name_H-M   'P 1'
#
loop_
_entity.id
_entity.type
_entity.pdbx_description
1 polymer ?
#
loop_
_entity_poly.entity_id
_entity_poly.type
_entity_poly.pdbx_seq_one_letter_code
_entity_poly.pdbx_strand_id
1 'polypeptide(L)'
;MGKFLEHLPIDEVTRQMLLGVIEKKQKWERLKKNVLSLQVVTFGGFAIFFIYVLFALIFPSGTWKEFIDGFFGKTVHLYILLLLFSAYWAIVYYKRKCDKAEAEFHSLRCEIIQKSADLWKEEQQWKERHKLFEIMKKEYDINLYYENS
;
A
#
# COMPACT_ATOMS: atom_id res chain seq x y z
N MET A 1 -18.86 -2.29 11.21
CA MET A 1 -17.56 -1.61 11.04
C MET A 1 -17.64 -0.37 11.91
N GLY A 2 -16.82 -0.23 12.96
CA GLY A 2 -16.93 0.90 13.90
C GLY A 2 -18.02 0.81 14.98
N LYS A 3 -18.53 -0.39 15.33
CA LYS A 3 -19.57 -0.55 16.38
C LYS A 3 -19.14 0.04 17.73
N PHE A 4 -17.85 0.07 18.05
CA PHE A 4 -17.35 0.69 19.28
C PHE A 4 -17.51 2.23 19.29
N LEU A 5 -17.54 2.88 18.13
CA LEU A 5 -17.76 4.33 18.01
C LEU A 5 -19.22 4.71 18.25
N GLU A 6 -20.17 3.77 18.12
CA GLU A 6 -21.61 4.01 18.39
C GLU A 6 -21.92 4.13 19.88
N HIS A 7 -20.99 3.71 20.74
CA HIS A 7 -21.17 3.72 22.19
C HIS A 7 -20.45 4.89 22.88
N LEU A 8 -19.68 5.70 22.13
CA LEU A 8 -18.96 6.85 22.66
C LEU A 8 -19.82 8.11 22.53
N PRO A 9 -19.92 8.95 23.57
CA PRO A 9 -20.63 10.21 23.51
C PRO A 9 -19.77 11.25 22.77
N ILE A 10 -19.58 11.09 21.46
CA ILE A 10 -18.85 12.01 20.58
C ILE A 10 -19.80 12.62 19.55
N ASP A 11 -19.51 13.84 19.10
CA ASP A 11 -20.30 14.48 18.05
C ASP A 11 -20.14 13.77 16.70
N GLU A 12 -21.12 13.98 15.82
CA GLU A 12 -21.17 13.31 14.51
C GLU A 12 -19.97 13.68 13.62
N VAL A 13 -19.41 14.88 13.77
CA VAL A 13 -18.24 15.32 12.97
C VAL A 13 -16.99 14.54 13.41
N THR A 14 -16.73 14.45 14.72
CA THR A 14 -15.65 13.64 15.28
C THR A 14 -15.77 12.18 14.86
N ARG A 15 -16.99 11.63 14.91
CA ARG A 15 -17.26 10.26 14.46
C ARG A 15 -16.92 10.06 12.98
N GLN A 16 -17.34 10.97 12.10
CA GLN A 16 -17.04 10.89 10.68
C GLN A 16 -15.54 11.02 10.38
N MET A 17 -14.82 11.88 11.11
CA MET A 17 -13.36 11.99 10.97
C MET A 17 -12.65 10.69 11.38
N LEU A 18 -13.07 10.06 12.49
CA LEU A 18 -12.51 8.80 12.98
C LEU A 18 -12.81 7.62 12.03
N LEU A 19 -14.03 7.52 11.52
CA LEU A 19 -14.37 6.51 10.51
C LEU A 19 -13.57 6.74 9.23
N GLY A 20 -13.44 7.99 8.79
CA GLY A 20 -12.66 8.37 7.61
C GLY A 20 -11.19 7.98 7.72
N VAL A 21 -10.55 8.16 8.89
CA VAL A 21 -9.14 7.78 9.07
C VAL A 21 -8.95 6.26 9.08
N ILE A 22 -9.90 5.51 9.65
CA ILE A 22 -9.91 4.04 9.61
C ILE A 22 -10.03 3.54 8.16
N GLU A 23 -11.01 4.06 7.42
CA GLU A 23 -11.24 3.66 6.02
C GLU A 23 -10.04 3.98 5.13
N LYS A 24 -9.45 5.17 5.30
CA LYS A 24 -8.25 5.57 4.57
C LYS A 24 -7.06 4.67 4.92
N LYS A 25 -6.85 4.32 6.19
CA LYS A 25 -5.80 3.38 6.58
C LYS A 25 -5.98 2.02 5.92
N GLN A 26 -7.18 1.45 6.00
CA GLN A 26 -7.47 0.14 5.40
C GLN A 26 -7.31 0.15 3.88
N LYS A 27 -7.72 1.24 3.22
CA LYS A 27 -7.53 1.43 1.79
C LYS A 27 -6.04 1.47 1.43
N TRP A 28 -5.23 2.21 2.17
CA TRP A 28 -3.78 2.26 1.99
C TRP A 28 -3.14 0.88 2.21
N GLU A 29 -3.43 0.20 3.33
CA GLU A 29 -2.90 -1.13 3.63
C GLU A 29 -3.25 -2.18 2.57
N ARG A 30 -4.48 -2.16 2.05
CA ARG A 30 -4.90 -3.03 0.95
C ARG A 30 -4.11 -2.73 -0.33
N LEU A 31 -3.94 -1.46 -0.68
CA LEU A 31 -3.14 -1.06 -1.85
C LEU A 31 -1.69 -1.48 -1.70
N LYS A 32 -1.10 -1.27 -0.52
CA LYS A 32 0.27 -1.66 -0.17
C LYS A 32 0.49 -3.16 -0.35
N LYS A 33 -0.42 -3.99 0.18
CA LYS A 33 -0.38 -5.46 0.00
C LYS A 33 -0.49 -5.87 -1.47
N ASN A 34 -1.38 -5.25 -2.22
CA ASN A 34 -1.54 -5.53 -3.65
C ASN A 34 -0.29 -5.15 -4.46
N VAL A 35 0.30 -3.98 -4.18
CA VAL A 35 1.55 -3.54 -4.81
C VAL A 35 2.68 -4.51 -4.48
N LEU A 36 2.82 -4.92 -3.22
CA LEU A 36 3.84 -5.88 -2.81
C LEU A 36 3.66 -7.24 -3.50
N SER A 37 2.43 -7.75 -3.56
CA SER A 37 2.13 -9.01 -4.26
C SER A 37 2.48 -8.92 -5.75
N LEU A 38 2.10 -7.82 -6.40
CA LEU A 38 2.41 -7.59 -7.82
C LEU A 38 3.92 -7.47 -8.06
N GLN A 39 4.65 -6.82 -7.15
CA GLN A 39 6.12 -6.75 -7.17
C GLN A 39 6.74 -8.14 -7.09
N VAL A 40 6.34 -8.94 -6.10
CA VAL A 40 6.89 -10.30 -5.91
C VAL A 40 6.63 -11.16 -7.15
N VAL A 41 5.41 -11.14 -7.69
CA VAL A 41 5.07 -11.89 -8.91
C VAL A 41 5.87 -11.42 -10.13
N THR A 42 5.99 -10.11 -10.32
CA THR A 42 6.69 -9.54 -11.49
C THR A 42 8.20 -9.80 -11.41
N PHE A 43 8.83 -9.57 -10.25
CA PHE A 43 10.25 -9.86 -10.06
C PHE A 43 10.54 -11.36 -10.14
N GLY A 44 9.66 -12.21 -9.59
CA GLY A 44 9.76 -13.66 -9.78
C GLY A 44 9.68 -14.05 -11.26
N GLY A 45 8.77 -13.44 -12.02
CA GLY A 45 8.66 -13.63 -13.46
C GLY A 45 9.93 -13.23 -14.22
N PHE A 46 10.51 -12.06 -13.90
CA PHE A 46 11.79 -11.63 -14.45
C PHE A 46 12.91 -12.61 -14.10
N ALA A 47 13.01 -13.05 -12.84
CA ALA A 47 14.05 -13.99 -12.40
C ALA A 47 13.97 -15.32 -13.16
N ILE A 48 12.77 -15.90 -13.26
CA ILE A 48 12.54 -17.14 -14.01
C ILE A 48 12.89 -16.96 -15.49
N PHE A 49 12.47 -15.84 -16.09
CA PHE A 49 12.77 -15.56 -17.49
C PHE A 49 14.27 -15.39 -17.74
N PHE A 50 14.99 -14.67 -16.86
CA PHE A 50 16.44 -14.53 -16.98
C PHE A 50 17.19 -15.85 -16.77
N ILE A 51 16.75 -16.69 -15.83
CA ILE A 51 17.30 -18.04 -15.66
C ILE A 51 17.08 -18.85 -16.94
N TYR A 52 15.88 -18.81 -17.51
CA TYR A 52 15.60 -19.47 -18.80
C TYR A 52 16.53 -18.97 -19.91
N VAL A 53 16.68 -17.66 -20.08
CA VAL A 53 17.56 -17.06 -21.09
C VAL A 53 19.01 -17.47 -20.87
N LEU A 54 19.48 -17.51 -19.62
CA LEU A 54 20.84 -17.95 -19.28
C LEU A 54 21.08 -19.41 -19.68
N PHE A 55 20.23 -20.34 -19.23
CA PHE A 55 20.44 -21.77 -19.44
C PHE A 55 20.06 -22.27 -20.84
N ALA A 56 19.02 -21.72 -21.45
CA ALA A 56 18.52 -22.20 -22.73
C ALA A 56 19.11 -21.46 -23.93
N LEU A 57 19.60 -20.23 -23.75
CA LEU A 57 20.14 -19.42 -24.85
C LEU A 57 21.61 -19.09 -24.65
N ILE A 58 22.02 -18.56 -23.49
CA ILE A 58 23.40 -18.08 -23.31
C ILE A 58 24.40 -19.23 -23.18
N PHE A 59 24.19 -20.19 -22.28
CA PHE A 59 25.12 -21.32 -22.10
C PHE A 59 25.30 -22.19 -23.36
N PRO A 60 24.24 -22.46 -24.16
CA PRO A 60 24.37 -23.21 -25.40
C PRO A 60 24.94 -22.40 -26.57
N SER A 61 24.89 -21.06 -26.52
CA SER A 61 25.40 -20.20 -27.59
C SER A 61 26.91 -20.03 -27.47
N GLY A 62 27.65 -20.33 -28.54
CA GLY A 62 29.09 -20.10 -28.61
C GLY A 62 29.44 -18.66 -28.97
N THR A 63 28.50 -17.93 -29.58
CA THR A 63 28.69 -16.53 -30.02
C THR A 63 27.50 -15.63 -29.72
N TRP A 64 27.74 -14.31 -29.71
CA TRP A 64 26.70 -13.29 -29.51
C TRP A 64 25.63 -13.29 -30.61
N LYS A 65 25.99 -13.69 -31.84
CA LYS A 65 25.06 -13.75 -32.98
C LYS A 65 24.05 -14.88 -32.80
N GLU A 66 24.50 -16.06 -32.37
CA GLU A 66 23.63 -17.21 -32.09
C GLU A 66 22.65 -16.92 -30.96
N PHE A 67 23.09 -16.20 -29.93
CA PHE A 67 22.21 -15.74 -28.86
C PHE A 67 21.12 -14.81 -29.37
N ILE A 68 21.48 -13.78 -30.15
CA ILE A 68 20.52 -12.83 -30.71
C ILE A 68 19.52 -13.57 -31.61
N ASP A 69 20.00 -14.45 -32.48
CA ASP A 69 19.14 -15.20 -33.39
C ASP A 69 18.20 -16.16 -32.63
N GLY A 70 18.71 -16.86 -31.61
CA GLY A 70 17.88 -17.70 -30.74
C GLY A 70 16.85 -16.92 -29.90
N PHE A 71 17.22 -15.71 -29.46
CA PHE A 71 16.32 -14.84 -28.69
C PHE A 71 15.21 -14.25 -29.56
N PHE A 72 15.56 -13.66 -30.71
CA PHE A 72 14.61 -13.01 -31.61
C PHE A 72 13.90 -14.00 -32.55
N GLY A 73 14.45 -15.20 -32.76
CA GLY A 73 13.87 -16.25 -33.59
C GLY A 73 12.58 -16.84 -33.03
N LYS A 74 12.25 -16.56 -31.75
CA LYS A 74 10.96 -16.92 -31.13
C LYS A 74 10.24 -15.67 -30.65
N THR A 75 9.16 -15.30 -31.35
CA THR A 75 8.31 -14.15 -30.98
C THR A 75 7.75 -14.25 -29.56
N VAL A 76 7.62 -15.46 -29.01
CA VAL A 76 7.21 -15.71 -27.63
C VAL A 76 8.09 -14.96 -26.62
N HIS A 77 9.40 -14.86 -26.84
CA HIS A 77 10.29 -14.12 -25.93
C HIS A 77 9.95 -12.63 -25.88
N LEU A 78 9.58 -12.04 -27.03
CA LEU A 78 9.17 -10.64 -27.13
C LEU A 78 7.83 -10.40 -26.42
N TYR A 79 6.87 -11.32 -26.56
CA TYR A 79 5.60 -11.24 -25.84
C TYR A 79 5.78 -11.37 -24.33
N ILE A 80 6.67 -12.25 -23.87
CA ILE A 80 7.00 -12.38 -22.44
C ILE A 80 7.63 -11.08 -21.92
N LEU A 81 8.61 -10.52 -22.64
CA LEU A 81 9.20 -9.23 -22.27
C LEU A 81 8.14 -8.12 -22.20
N LEU A 82 7.28 -8.01 -23.21
CA LEU A 82 6.20 -7.03 -23.24
C LEU A 82 5.26 -7.18 -22.03
N LEU A 83 4.92 -8.42 -21.67
CA LEU A 83 4.11 -8.72 -20.48
C LEU A 83 4.83 -8.31 -19.20
N LEU A 84 6.12 -8.62 -19.05
CA LEU A 84 6.89 -8.26 -17.86
C LEU A 84 7.06 -6.73 -17.73
N PHE A 85 7.31 -6.02 -18.84
CA PHE A 85 7.38 -4.55 -18.84
C PHE A 85 6.02 -3.91 -18.54
N SER A 86 4.91 -4.45 -19.06
CA SER A 86 3.58 -3.93 -18.74
C SER A 86 3.21 -4.18 -17.27
N ALA A 87 3.58 -5.34 -16.71
CA ALA A 87 3.43 -5.62 -15.28
C ALA A 87 4.27 -4.66 -14.42
N TYR A 88 5.51 -4.36 -14.83
CA TYR A 88 6.34 -3.34 -14.17
C TYR A 88 5.69 -1.95 -14.20
N TRP A 89 5.16 -1.53 -15.35
CA TRP A 89 4.42 -0.27 -15.46
C TRP A 89 3.19 -0.24 -14.54
N ALA A 90 2.45 -1.36 -14.44
CA ALA A 90 1.34 -1.48 -13.53
C ALA A 90 1.78 -1.29 -12.06
N ILE A 91 2.91 -1.88 -11.64
CA ILE A 91 3.49 -1.65 -10.31
C ILE A 91 3.72 -0.16 -10.06
N VAL A 92 4.38 0.53 -10.99
CA VAL A 92 4.66 1.97 -10.84
C VAL A 92 3.37 2.77 -10.69
N TYR A 93 2.35 2.45 -11.49
CA TYR A 93 1.05 3.10 -11.42
C TYR A 93 0.34 2.86 -10.09
N TYR A 94 0.28 1.62 -9.61
CA TYR A 94 -0.36 1.29 -8.33
C TYR A 94 0.43 1.81 -7.14
N LYS A 95 1.76 1.88 -7.22
CA LYS A 95 2.60 2.50 -6.20
C LYS A 95 2.25 3.97 -6.02
N ARG A 96 2.12 4.74 -7.11
CA ARG A 96 1.65 6.14 -7.04
C ARG A 96 0.28 6.29 -6.36
N LYS A 97 -0.65 5.36 -6.62
CA LYS A 97 -1.95 5.33 -5.92
C LYS A 97 -1.81 5.01 -4.44
N CYS A 98 -0.89 4.12 -4.08
CA CYS A 98 -0.57 3.78 -2.70
C CYS A 98 -0.01 5.01 -1.97
N ASP A 99 0.97 5.68 -2.55
CA ASP A 99 1.61 6.88 -1.99
C ASP A 99 0.59 8.01 -1.77
N LYS A 100 -0.35 8.19 -2.72
CA LYS A 100 -1.46 9.14 -2.56
C LYS A 100 -2.39 8.76 -1.40
N ALA A 101 -2.75 7.48 -1.28
CA ALA A 101 -3.59 7.01 -0.19
C ALA A 101 -2.91 7.14 1.18
N GLU A 102 -1.59 6.96 1.23
CA GLU A 102 -0.77 7.18 2.41
C GLU A 102 -0.77 8.65 2.84
N ALA A 103 -0.54 9.56 1.89
CA ALA A 103 -0.58 10.99 2.15
C ALA A 103 -1.96 11.46 2.64
N GLU A 104 -3.04 10.96 2.03
CA GLU A 104 -4.42 11.24 2.47
C GLU A 104 -4.70 10.71 3.88
N PHE A 105 -4.21 9.51 4.22
CA PHE A 105 -4.34 8.94 5.57
C PHE A 105 -3.57 9.78 6.59
N HIS A 106 -2.32 10.11 6.30
CA HIS A 106 -1.46 10.86 7.21
C HIS A 106 -2.00 12.28 7.42
N SER A 107 -2.45 12.95 6.36
CA SER A 107 -3.08 14.27 6.46
C SER A 107 -4.29 14.27 7.38
N LEU A 108 -5.21 13.30 7.23
CA LEU A 108 -6.40 13.23 8.08
C LEU A 108 -6.05 12.87 9.52
N ARG A 109 -5.06 12.00 9.72
CA ARG A 109 -4.52 11.67 11.05
C ARG A 109 -3.98 12.92 11.76
N CYS A 110 -3.16 13.71 11.07
CA CYS A 110 -2.60 14.95 11.62
C CYS A 110 -3.71 15.97 11.93
N GLU A 111 -4.70 16.11 11.05
CA GLU A 111 -5.85 16.99 11.29
C GLU A 111 -6.62 16.61 12.56
N ILE A 112 -6.85 15.31 12.81
CA ILE A 112 -7.50 14.83 14.05
C ILE A 112 -6.66 15.17 15.29
N ILE A 113 -5.34 15.03 15.21
CA ILE A 113 -4.43 15.34 16.32
C ILE A 113 -4.44 16.85 16.62
N GLN A 114 -4.31 17.68 15.58
CA GLN A 114 -4.30 19.14 15.71
C GLN A 114 -5.63 19.66 16.25
N LYS A 115 -6.76 19.12 15.78
CA LYS A 115 -8.10 19.47 16.26
C LYS A 115 -8.50 18.75 17.54
N SER A 116 -7.63 17.96 18.16
CA SER A 116 -8.00 17.15 19.33
C SER A 116 -8.51 17.99 20.51
N ALA A 117 -7.98 19.19 20.72
CA ALA A 117 -8.52 20.10 21.74
C ALA A 117 -9.99 20.53 21.45
N ASP A 118 -10.34 20.66 20.17
CA ASP A 118 -11.66 21.10 19.71
C ASP A 118 -12.67 19.94 19.57
N LEU A 119 -12.20 18.72 19.33
CA LEU A 119 -13.04 17.52 19.18
C LEU A 119 -13.50 16.97 20.54
N TRP A 120 -12.71 17.16 21.61
CA TRP A 120 -13.02 16.68 22.96
C TRP A 120 -13.17 17.86 23.93
N LYS A 121 -14.23 18.67 23.75
CA LYS A 121 -14.48 19.90 24.53
C LYS A 121 -14.94 19.62 25.96
N GLU A 122 -15.72 18.56 26.17
CA GLU A 122 -16.23 18.23 27.49
C GLU A 122 -15.18 17.48 28.31
N GLU A 123 -15.09 17.79 29.61
CA GLU A 123 -14.11 17.17 30.52
C GLU A 123 -14.26 15.64 30.58
N GLN A 124 -15.50 15.15 30.50
CA GLN A 124 -15.80 13.71 30.46
C GLN A 124 -15.26 13.05 29.18
N GLN A 125 -15.50 13.68 28.02
CA GLN A 125 -15.00 13.21 26.73
C GLN A 125 -13.46 13.24 26.69
N TRP A 126 -12.84 14.27 27.27
CA TRP A 126 -11.39 14.39 27.36
C TRP A 126 -10.76 13.29 28.22
N LYS A 127 -11.39 12.92 29.33
CA LYS A 127 -10.95 11.81 30.19
C LYS A 127 -11.06 10.46 29.49
N GLU A 128 -12.05 10.29 28.61
CA GLU A 128 -12.31 9.02 27.91
C GLU A 128 -11.54 8.88 26.59
N ARG A 129 -11.02 9.96 26.01
CA ARG A 129 -10.28 9.94 24.72
C ARG A 129 -9.09 8.99 24.70
N HIS A 130 -8.44 8.78 25.86
CA HIS A 130 -7.29 7.86 25.96
C HIS A 130 -7.70 6.42 25.62
N LYS A 131 -8.88 5.97 26.07
CA LYS A 131 -9.41 4.65 25.74
C LYS A 131 -9.65 4.51 24.23
N LEU A 132 -10.20 5.55 23.61
CA LEU A 132 -10.38 5.60 22.16
C LEU A 132 -9.04 5.52 21.42
N PHE A 133 -8.03 6.27 21.86
CA PHE A 133 -6.72 6.28 21.22
C PHE A 133 -6.00 4.94 21.40
N GLU A 134 -6.17 4.28 22.55
CA GLU A 134 -5.71 2.90 22.75
C GLU A 134 -6.38 1.90 21.83
N ILE A 135 -7.71 1.97 21.66
CA ILE A 135 -8.45 1.10 20.73
C ILE A 135 -7.98 1.34 19.29
N MET A 136 -7.85 2.60 18.87
CA MET A 136 -7.35 2.98 17.55
C MET A 136 -5.95 2.44 17.28
N LYS A 137 -5.06 2.52 18.28
CA LYS A 137 -3.70 1.96 18.19
C LYS A 137 -3.71 0.43 18.21
N LYS A 138 -4.56 -0.21 19.00
CA LYS A 138 -4.56 -1.67 19.17
C LYS A 138 -5.24 -2.40 18.00
N GLU A 139 -6.40 -1.92 17.58
CA GLU A 139 -7.21 -2.59 16.54
C GLU A 139 -6.81 -2.17 15.13
N TYR A 140 -6.48 -0.89 14.95
CA TYR A 140 -6.20 -0.32 13.64
C TYR A 140 -4.75 0.11 13.48
N ASP A 141 -3.90 0.03 14.51
CA ASP A 141 -2.51 0.51 14.47
C ASP A 141 -2.40 2.01 14.09
N ILE A 142 -3.40 2.81 14.48
CA ILE A 142 -3.43 4.25 14.25
C ILE A 142 -3.01 4.96 15.54
N ASN A 143 -1.86 5.62 15.51
CA ASN A 143 -1.40 6.45 16.61
C ASN A 143 -1.99 7.87 16.49
N LEU A 144 -2.77 8.30 17.49
CA LEU A 144 -3.36 9.63 17.60
C LEU A 144 -2.76 10.47 18.74
N TYR A 145 -1.68 10.01 19.38
CA TYR A 145 -1.05 10.73 20.49
C TYR A 145 -0.13 11.86 20.03
N TYR A 146 0.60 11.64 18.94
CA TYR A 146 1.62 12.56 18.44
C TYR A 146 1.61 12.58 16.92
N GLU A 147 1.87 13.74 16.34
CA GLU A 147 1.90 13.96 14.89
C GLU A 147 3.05 13.19 14.23
N ASN A 148 4.23 13.29 14.85
CA ASN A 148 5.45 12.58 14.47
C ASN A 148 5.55 11.27 15.26
N SER A 149 5.33 10.16 14.57
CA SER A 149 5.63 8.80 15.05
C SER A 149 5.87 7.88 13.87
#